data_AF-A0A552KWU3-F1
#
_entry.id   AF-A0A552KWU3-F1
#
_cell.length_a   1.000
_cell.length_b   1.000
_cell.length_c   1.000
_cell.angle_alpha   90.00
_cell.angle_beta   90.00
_cell.angle_gamma   90.00
#
_symmetry.space_group_name_H-M   'P 1'
#
loop_
_entity.id
_entity.type
_entity.pdbx_description
1 polymer ?
#
loop_
_entity_poly.entity_id
_entity_poly.type
_entity_poly.pdbx_seq_one_letter_code
_entity_poly.pdbx_strand_id
1 'polypeptide(L)'
;MASQAQNPENQPSSTLEEIRAARLEKVAGLQKAGLNPYAYQWKSTAHAQQLQEQYADLAPGEEISAEVAIAGRIIARRIMGKLAFFNLQDETGTIQLYLDKKRISETMAAVPNAFNTVIKLTDTGDILGAKGTIKRTERGELSIYVNQYEILTKSLLPLPDKWHGLTDVEKRYRQRYVDLIVNPEVRQTFRRRAQITAAIRRYLDQEGFIEIETPVLQSEAGGADARPFITYHNTLEMELYLRIATELHLKRLIVGGFEKVFELGRIFRNEGVSTKHNPEFTSIEIYQAYADYYDMMDLTENIIVNAAQDVLGTLKITYQDREIDLTPPWRRVTMHELVQEITGVDLNSFEDFESARIAAENAGIGVPEDCKTIGKLLNEAFEQKVEETLIQPTFVLDFPVEISPLAKPHRSKTDLVERFELYVVGRELANSFSELTDPIDQRQRLEAQALKKAAGDLEAQGVDEDFLTALEYGMPPTGGLGIGIDRLIMLLTDSASIRDVIAFPLLKSQSTAIKSFDYDQEKKILKVEFNHGGIYLYHDLPLAVYKDFQSAPSKGQFFVGQIRDQYSFDKEL
;
A
#
# COMPACT_ATOMS: atom_id res chain seq x y z
N MET A 1 38.82 31.09 37.90
CA MET A 1 38.12 29.95 38.51
C MET A 1 36.80 29.79 37.76
N ALA A 2 36.76 28.86 36.82
CA ALA A 2 35.60 28.61 35.98
C ALA A 2 34.64 27.64 36.68
N SER A 3 33.37 28.03 36.82
CA SER A 3 32.28 27.17 37.30
C SER A 3 31.83 26.25 36.19
N GLN A 4 32.04 24.94 36.36
CA GLN A 4 31.55 23.89 35.48
C GLN A 4 30.03 23.84 35.54
N ALA A 5 29.40 24.00 34.37
CA ALA A 5 28.01 23.67 34.16
C ALA A 5 27.86 22.14 34.13
N GLN A 6 26.98 21.59 34.97
CA GLN A 6 26.62 20.18 34.97
C GLN A 6 25.78 19.87 33.72
N ASN A 7 26.29 18.98 32.88
CA ASN A 7 25.51 18.28 31.85
C ASN A 7 24.43 17.41 32.54
N PRO A 8 23.18 17.37 32.04
CA PRO A 8 22.23 16.37 32.47
C PRO A 8 22.63 15.00 31.90
N GLU A 9 23.21 14.15 32.75
CA GLU A 9 23.56 12.77 32.44
C GLU A 9 22.33 11.92 32.12
N ASN A 10 22.49 11.10 31.07
CA ASN A 10 21.73 9.91 30.68
C ASN A 10 20.91 9.26 31.82
N GLN A 11 19.58 9.33 31.71
CA GLN A 11 18.72 8.32 32.33
C GLN A 11 18.87 7.00 31.55
N PRO A 12 19.03 5.84 32.21
CA PRO A 12 19.03 4.56 31.53
C PRO A 12 17.66 4.34 30.90
N SER A 13 17.61 4.22 29.56
CA SER A 13 16.38 3.85 28.86
C SER A 13 15.98 2.44 29.29
N SER A 14 14.94 2.32 30.10
CA SER A 14 14.38 1.01 30.46
C SER A 14 14.08 0.19 29.21
N THR A 15 14.37 -1.10 29.25
CA THR A 15 14.09 -2.00 28.13
C THR A 15 12.58 -2.11 27.90
N LEU A 16 12.14 -2.46 26.68
CA LEU A 16 10.71 -2.66 26.38
C LEU A 16 10.07 -3.72 27.30
N GLU A 17 10.85 -4.72 27.73
CA GLU A 17 10.41 -5.75 28.66
C GLU A 17 10.16 -5.21 30.07
N GLU A 18 11.05 -4.36 30.59
CA GLU A 18 10.86 -3.68 31.88
C GLU A 18 9.62 -2.79 31.87
N ILE A 19 9.42 -2.02 30.79
CA ILE A 19 8.23 -1.17 30.63
C ILE A 19 6.96 -2.03 30.61
N ARG A 20 7.00 -3.18 29.91
CA ARG A 20 5.88 -4.12 29.85
C ARG A 20 5.59 -4.72 31.22
N ALA A 21 6.62 -5.14 31.97
CA ALA A 21 6.48 -5.67 33.32
C ALA A 21 5.85 -4.64 34.28
N ALA A 22 6.34 -3.41 34.28
CA ALA A 22 5.78 -2.33 35.09
C ALA A 22 4.30 -2.02 34.72
N ARG A 23 3.94 -2.09 33.44
CA ARG A 23 2.55 -1.91 32.99
C ARG A 23 1.65 -3.08 33.39
N LEU A 24 2.17 -4.31 33.45
CA LEU A 24 1.45 -5.47 34.00
C LEU A 24 1.19 -5.32 35.50
N GLU A 25 2.13 -4.78 36.27
CA GLU A 25 1.89 -4.46 37.68
C GLU A 25 0.76 -3.44 37.86
N LYS A 26 0.67 -2.45 36.96
CA LYS A 26 -0.45 -1.49 36.95
C LYS A 26 -1.78 -2.15 36.62
N VAL A 27 -1.82 -3.13 35.71
CA VAL A 27 -3.02 -3.94 35.45
C VAL A 27 -3.49 -4.63 36.74
N ALA A 28 -2.58 -5.27 37.47
CA ALA A 28 -2.89 -5.88 38.75
C ALA A 28 -3.35 -4.85 39.80
N GLY A 29 -2.76 -3.65 39.79
CA GLY A 29 -3.19 -2.53 40.62
C GLY A 29 -4.63 -2.08 40.34
N LEU A 30 -5.03 -2.03 39.07
CA LEU A 30 -6.39 -1.69 38.65
C LEU A 30 -7.41 -2.73 39.14
N GLN A 31 -7.09 -4.01 38.97
CA GLN A 31 -7.93 -5.11 39.44
C GLN A 31 -8.09 -5.09 40.96
N LYS A 32 -7.02 -4.83 41.71
CA LYS A 32 -7.06 -4.68 43.17
C LYS A 32 -7.91 -3.48 43.62
N ALA A 33 -8.00 -2.43 42.81
CA ALA A 33 -8.87 -1.30 43.04
C ALA A 33 -10.34 -1.54 42.60
N GLY A 34 -10.69 -2.76 42.17
CA GLY A 34 -12.03 -3.13 41.71
C GLY A 34 -12.37 -2.62 40.31
N LEU A 35 -11.37 -2.15 39.54
CA LEU A 35 -11.56 -1.64 38.19
C LEU A 35 -11.24 -2.73 37.15
N ASN A 36 -12.03 -2.78 36.07
CA ASN A 36 -11.71 -3.62 34.92
C ASN A 36 -10.69 -2.88 34.02
N PRO A 37 -9.46 -3.40 33.81
CA PRO A 37 -8.46 -2.77 32.94
C PRO A 37 -8.79 -2.90 31.44
N TYR A 38 -9.78 -3.72 31.07
CA TYR A 38 -10.22 -4.01 29.71
C TYR A 38 -11.75 -4.02 29.63
N ALA A 39 -12.35 -2.83 29.53
CA ALA A 39 -13.79 -2.66 29.55
C ALA A 39 -14.47 -3.28 28.32
N TYR A 40 -15.70 -3.77 28.49
CA TYR A 40 -16.49 -4.36 27.41
C TYR A 40 -17.19 -3.33 26.53
N GLN A 41 -17.63 -2.21 27.12
CA GLN A 41 -18.41 -1.20 26.42
C GLN A 41 -18.14 0.19 26.99
N TRP A 42 -18.16 1.18 26.11
CA TRP A 42 -18.28 2.59 26.46
C TRP A 42 -19.24 3.26 25.49
N LYS A 43 -20.07 4.19 25.99
CA LYS A 43 -20.99 4.97 25.16
C LYS A 43 -20.53 6.42 25.13
N SER A 44 -19.88 6.81 24.04
CA SER A 44 -19.56 8.22 23.76
C SER A 44 -20.81 8.96 23.28
N THR A 45 -20.92 10.24 23.62
CA THR A 45 -21.99 11.14 23.14
C THR A 45 -21.50 12.17 22.13
N ALA A 46 -20.18 12.32 21.98
CA ALA A 46 -19.57 13.27 21.06
C ALA A 46 -18.14 12.84 20.70
N HIS A 47 -17.60 13.45 19.64
CA HIS A 47 -16.22 13.31 19.21
C HIS A 47 -15.39 14.57 19.51
N ALA A 48 -14.08 14.42 19.61
CA ALA A 48 -13.17 15.50 19.99
C ALA A 48 -13.27 16.70 19.03
N GLN A 49 -13.20 16.48 17.72
CA GLN A 49 -13.25 17.56 16.73
C GLN A 49 -14.60 18.28 16.72
N GLN A 50 -15.70 17.53 16.83
CA GLN A 50 -17.04 18.09 16.94
C GLN A 50 -17.17 19.05 18.14
N LEU A 51 -16.62 18.68 19.29
CA LEU A 51 -16.61 19.54 20.48
C LEU A 51 -15.74 20.78 20.28
N GLN A 52 -14.58 20.66 19.62
CA GLN A 52 -13.72 21.80 19.30
C GLN A 52 -14.44 22.83 18.44
N GLU A 53 -15.19 22.38 17.43
CA GLU A 53 -15.97 23.23 16.53
C GLU A 53 -17.19 23.84 17.23
N GLN A 54 -17.98 23.03 17.92
CA GLN A 54 -19.21 23.47 18.59
C GLN A 54 -18.94 24.52 19.67
N TYR A 55 -17.80 24.44 20.35
CA TYR A 55 -17.44 25.35 21.46
C TYR A 55 -16.24 26.24 21.13
N ALA A 56 -16.00 26.51 19.84
CA ALA A 56 -14.89 27.36 19.38
C ALA A 56 -14.87 28.72 20.08
N ASP A 57 -16.04 29.34 20.26
CA ASP A 57 -16.21 30.69 20.80
C ASP A 57 -16.36 30.75 22.33
N LEU A 58 -16.25 29.62 23.03
CA LEU A 58 -16.35 29.58 24.50
C LEU A 58 -15.26 30.45 25.14
N ALA A 59 -15.60 31.34 26.08
CA ALA A 59 -14.61 32.26 26.66
C ALA A 59 -13.66 31.55 27.63
N PRO A 60 -12.39 32.00 27.77
CA PRO A 60 -11.46 31.46 28.78
C PRO A 60 -12.05 31.51 30.20
N GLY A 61 -11.89 30.40 30.94
CA GLY A 61 -12.42 30.24 32.30
C GLY A 61 -13.87 29.75 32.36
N GLU A 62 -14.62 29.89 31.28
CA GLU A 62 -16.04 29.54 31.22
C GLU A 62 -16.25 28.01 31.27
N GLU A 63 -17.33 27.61 31.95
CA GLU A 63 -17.79 26.23 32.02
C GLU A 63 -19.28 26.18 31.68
N ILE A 64 -19.64 25.22 30.82
CA ILE A 64 -21.01 24.96 30.41
C ILE A 64 -21.43 23.62 31.01
N SER A 65 -22.62 23.57 31.60
CA SER A 65 -23.18 22.37 32.22
C SER A 65 -23.57 21.25 31.25
N ALA A 66 -23.27 21.39 29.96
CA ALA A 66 -23.52 20.36 28.95
C ALA A 66 -22.66 19.13 29.26
N GLU A 67 -23.31 18.01 29.57
CA GLU A 67 -22.63 16.75 29.85
C GLU A 67 -22.25 16.05 28.55
N VAL A 68 -21.01 15.59 28.50
CA VAL A 68 -20.46 14.84 27.38
C VAL A 68 -19.74 13.59 27.87
N ALA A 69 -19.82 12.53 27.08
CA ALA A 69 -19.00 11.33 27.22
C ALA A 69 -18.11 11.19 26.00
N ILE A 70 -16.81 11.02 26.20
CA ILE A 70 -15.84 10.76 25.13
C ILE A 70 -14.97 9.55 25.49
N ALA A 71 -14.40 8.91 24.49
CA ALA A 71 -13.34 7.94 24.66
C ALA A 71 -12.22 8.20 23.66
N GLY A 72 -11.00 7.84 24.04
CA GLY A 72 -9.86 7.95 23.15
C GLY A 72 -8.57 7.47 23.81
N ARG A 73 -7.47 7.62 23.08
CA ARG A 73 -6.14 7.26 23.53
C ARG A 73 -5.49 8.44 24.27
N ILE A 74 -4.89 8.16 25.42
CA ILE A 74 -4.09 9.14 26.14
C ILE A 74 -2.79 9.36 25.35
N ILE A 75 -2.64 10.54 24.76
CA ILE A 75 -1.45 10.92 23.96
C ILE A 75 -0.47 11.81 24.74
N ALA A 76 -0.95 12.51 25.78
CA ALA A 76 -0.10 13.29 26.67
C ALA A 76 -0.72 13.40 28.07
N ARG A 77 0.12 13.60 29.07
CA ARG A 77 -0.27 13.63 30.49
C ARG A 77 0.57 14.65 31.23
N ARG A 78 -0.06 15.54 32.00
CA ARG A 78 0.60 16.54 32.85
C ARG A 78 -0.04 16.51 34.23
N ILE A 79 0.74 16.25 35.27
CA ILE A 79 0.24 16.11 36.65
C ILE A 79 0.75 17.30 37.48
N MET A 80 -0.14 18.01 38.16
CA MET A 80 0.14 19.24 38.92
C MET A 80 -0.55 19.21 40.29
N GLY A 81 -0.08 18.34 41.18
CA GLY A 81 -0.59 18.25 42.55
C GLY A 81 -2.05 17.79 42.61
N LYS A 82 -2.98 18.74 42.78
CA LYS A 82 -4.44 18.48 42.84
C LYS A 82 -5.13 18.47 41.47
N LEU A 83 -4.41 18.87 40.42
CA LEU A 83 -4.90 18.87 39.04
C LEU A 83 -4.09 17.89 38.19
N ALA A 84 -4.73 17.30 37.20
CA ALA A 84 -4.07 16.60 36.10
C ALA A 84 -4.74 16.94 34.78
N PHE A 85 -3.96 16.99 33.71
CA PHE A 85 -4.40 17.29 32.36
C PHE A 85 -3.97 16.18 31.43
N PHE A 86 -4.92 15.47 30.83
CA PHE A 86 -4.62 14.46 29.83
C PHE A 86 -5.11 14.94 28.47
N ASN A 87 -4.32 14.76 27.42
CA ASN A 87 -4.81 14.95 26.07
C ASN A 87 -5.29 13.60 25.57
N LEU A 88 -6.56 13.54 25.21
CA LEU A 88 -7.23 12.35 24.69
C LEU A 88 -7.42 12.50 23.19
N GLN A 89 -7.02 11.48 22.43
CA GLN A 89 -7.15 11.44 20.98
C GLN A 89 -8.18 10.39 20.58
N ASP A 90 -9.20 10.80 19.82
CA ASP A 90 -10.14 9.87 19.19
C ASP A 90 -9.87 9.75 17.68
N GLU A 91 -10.84 9.26 16.91
CA GLU A 91 -10.68 9.14 15.47
C GLU A 91 -10.68 10.49 14.72
N THR A 92 -11.27 11.52 15.31
CA THR A 92 -11.53 12.82 14.69
C THR A 92 -10.46 13.86 15.07
N GLY A 93 -9.93 13.80 16.28
CA GLY A 93 -9.04 14.84 16.78
C GLY A 93 -8.58 14.61 18.21
N THR A 94 -8.27 15.71 18.89
CA THR A 94 -7.78 15.70 20.28
C THR A 94 -8.53 16.69 21.15
N ILE A 95 -8.76 16.31 22.40
CA ILE A 95 -9.37 17.17 23.41
C ILE A 95 -8.66 17.00 24.75
N GLN A 96 -8.60 18.06 25.55
CA GLN A 96 -8.04 17.99 26.90
C GLN A 96 -9.08 17.43 27.88
N LEU A 97 -8.63 16.61 28.82
CA LEU A 97 -9.34 16.25 30.03
C LEU A 97 -8.78 17.08 31.17
N TYR A 98 -9.66 17.79 31.87
CA TYR A 98 -9.35 18.52 33.09
C TYR A 98 -9.76 17.66 34.28
N LEU A 99 -8.78 17.05 34.96
CA LEU A 99 -9.01 16.20 36.11
C LEU A 99 -8.70 16.99 37.39
N ASP A 100 -9.74 17.31 38.16
CA ASP A 100 -9.59 17.91 39.49
C ASP A 100 -9.81 16.89 40.60
N LYS A 101 -8.91 16.88 41.58
CA LYS A 101 -8.97 15.94 42.70
C LYS A 101 -10.25 16.05 43.49
N LYS A 102 -10.72 17.27 43.77
CA LYS A 102 -11.93 17.46 44.58
C LYS A 102 -13.14 16.91 43.83
N ARG A 103 -13.34 17.33 42.59
CA ARG A 103 -14.46 16.91 41.74
C ARG A 103 -14.52 15.40 41.55
N ILE A 104 -13.40 14.76 41.17
CA ILE A 104 -13.33 13.31 40.98
C ILE A 104 -13.56 12.55 42.29
N SER A 105 -13.05 13.05 43.42
CA SER A 105 -13.24 12.37 44.72
C SER A 105 -14.69 12.46 45.19
N GLU A 106 -15.40 13.55 44.87
CA GLU A 106 -16.82 13.73 45.18
C GLU A 106 -17.71 12.86 44.27
N THR A 107 -17.42 12.81 42.97
CA THR A 107 -18.27 12.15 41.96
C THR A 107 -17.97 10.66 41.74
N MET A 108 -16.76 10.18 42.09
CA MET A 108 -16.38 8.76 42.01
C MET A 108 -16.07 8.16 43.39
N ALA A 109 -16.87 8.48 44.40
CA ALA A 109 -16.64 8.05 45.79
C ALA A 109 -16.57 6.51 45.98
N ALA A 110 -17.18 5.74 45.08
CA ALA A 110 -17.13 4.27 45.08
C ALA A 110 -15.74 3.69 44.73
N VAL A 111 -14.86 4.47 44.10
CA VAL A 111 -13.51 4.06 43.73
C VAL A 111 -12.52 4.65 44.75
N PRO A 112 -11.90 3.83 45.62
CA PRO A 112 -10.97 4.33 46.62
C PRO A 112 -9.84 5.13 45.98
N ASN A 113 -9.64 6.37 46.44
CA ASN A 113 -8.61 7.27 45.93
C ASN A 113 -8.64 7.46 44.39
N ALA A 114 -9.83 7.51 43.76
CA ALA A 114 -10.01 7.61 42.30
C ALA A 114 -9.01 8.54 41.59
N PHE A 115 -8.82 9.77 42.07
CA PHE A 115 -7.85 10.69 41.49
C PHE A 115 -6.40 10.16 41.49
N ASN A 116 -5.95 9.53 42.58
CA ASN A 116 -4.61 8.93 42.65
C ASN A 116 -4.51 7.66 41.78
N THR A 117 -5.60 6.91 41.68
CA THR A 117 -5.70 5.70 40.86
C THR A 117 -5.48 6.05 39.39
N VAL A 118 -6.19 7.05 38.85
CA VAL A 118 -6.04 7.44 37.45
C VAL A 118 -4.64 7.97 37.14
N ILE A 119 -4.05 8.82 37.99
CA ILE A 119 -2.72 9.38 37.70
C ILE A 119 -1.61 8.33 37.78
N LYS A 120 -1.69 7.36 38.71
CA LYS A 120 -0.63 6.35 38.93
C LYS A 120 -0.74 5.15 38.00
N LEU A 121 -1.96 4.70 37.71
CA LEU A 121 -2.20 3.42 37.04
C LEU A 121 -2.50 3.55 35.54
N THR A 122 -2.69 4.77 35.03
CA THR A 122 -2.72 5.01 33.58
C THR A 122 -1.38 5.50 33.05
N ASP A 123 -1.18 5.40 31.75
CA ASP A 123 0.00 5.75 30.98
C ASP A 123 -0.38 6.34 29.62
N THR A 124 0.57 7.02 28.98
CA THR A 124 0.45 7.36 27.56
C THR A 124 0.32 6.05 26.75
N GLY A 125 -0.64 6.04 25.82
CA GLY A 125 -1.02 4.87 25.03
C GLY A 125 -2.30 4.17 25.52
N ASP A 126 -2.72 4.38 26.76
CA ASP A 126 -3.95 3.76 27.28
C ASP A 126 -5.20 4.34 26.62
N ILE A 127 -6.28 3.55 26.55
CA ILE A 127 -7.59 4.02 26.11
C ILE A 127 -8.44 4.33 27.33
N LEU A 128 -8.95 5.55 27.41
CA LEU A 128 -9.71 6.08 28.54
C LEU A 128 -11.05 6.63 28.05
N GLY A 129 -12.12 6.31 28.77
CA GLY A 129 -13.42 6.96 28.68
C GLY A 129 -13.53 8.04 29.76
N ALA A 130 -14.09 9.19 29.42
CA ALA A 130 -14.33 10.29 30.36
C ALA A 130 -15.72 10.88 30.15
N LYS A 131 -16.41 11.15 31.27
CA LYS A 131 -17.66 11.91 31.33
C LYS A 131 -17.47 13.17 32.15
N GLY A 132 -18.03 14.27 31.71
CA GLY A 132 -17.92 15.55 32.39
C GLY A 132 -18.64 16.67 31.68
N THR A 133 -18.39 17.90 32.14
CA THR A 133 -18.91 19.13 31.53
C THR A 133 -17.89 19.76 30.60
N ILE A 134 -18.31 20.70 29.75
CA ILE A 134 -17.40 21.43 28.88
C ILE A 134 -16.84 22.64 29.62
N LYS A 135 -15.52 22.83 29.57
CA LYS A 135 -14.83 23.98 30.16
C LYS A 135 -13.74 24.47 29.22
N ARG A 136 -13.60 25.78 29.04
CA ARG A 136 -12.35 26.35 28.52
C ARG A 136 -11.50 26.80 29.69
N THR A 137 -10.24 26.34 29.73
CA THR A 137 -9.33 26.72 30.79
C THR A 137 -9.01 28.21 30.74
N GLU A 138 -8.46 28.76 31.83
CA GLU A 138 -7.97 30.15 31.88
C GLU A 138 -6.92 30.45 30.79
N ARG A 139 -6.25 29.41 30.29
CA ARG A 139 -5.25 29.52 29.22
C ARG A 139 -5.86 29.35 27.81
N GLY A 140 -7.19 29.24 27.72
CA GLY A 140 -7.90 29.14 26.45
C GLY A 140 -8.00 27.72 25.87
N GLU A 141 -7.53 26.67 26.54
CA GLU A 141 -7.62 25.29 26.03
C GLU A 141 -8.99 24.67 26.36
N LEU A 142 -9.73 24.22 25.34
CA LEU A 142 -11.02 23.54 25.50
C LEU A 142 -10.81 22.16 26.13
N SER A 143 -11.60 21.86 27.17
CA SER A 143 -11.45 20.68 28.01
C SER A 143 -12.78 20.08 28.42
N ILE A 144 -12.76 18.77 28.69
CA ILE A 144 -13.82 18.12 29.45
C ILE A 144 -13.44 18.17 30.93
N TYR A 145 -14.23 18.85 31.74
CA TYR A 145 -14.08 18.88 33.19
C TYR A 145 -14.67 17.60 33.79
N VAL A 146 -13.78 16.65 34.09
CA VAL A 146 -14.13 15.26 34.33
C VAL A 146 -14.87 15.06 35.66
N ASN A 147 -16.01 14.39 35.59
CA ASN A 147 -16.74 13.82 36.73
C ASN A 147 -16.32 12.37 36.91
N GLN A 148 -16.45 11.59 35.84
CA GLN A 148 -16.23 10.15 35.87
C GLN A 148 -15.24 9.76 34.78
N TYR A 149 -14.38 8.78 35.07
CA TYR A 149 -13.56 8.14 34.05
C TYR A 149 -13.68 6.62 34.15
N GLU A 150 -13.33 5.94 33.06
CA GLU A 150 -13.19 4.49 33.01
C GLU A 150 -11.99 4.13 32.13
N ILE A 151 -11.18 3.19 32.59
CA ILE A 151 -10.06 2.67 31.81
C ILE A 151 -10.63 1.62 30.87
N LEU A 152 -10.63 1.92 29.58
CA LEU A 152 -11.21 1.03 28.59
C LEU A 152 -10.20 -0.03 28.15
N THR A 153 -8.93 0.35 28.02
CA THR A 153 -7.85 -0.60 27.68
C THR A 153 -6.52 -0.10 28.21
N LYS A 154 -5.88 -0.90 29.07
CA LYS A 154 -4.49 -0.68 29.47
C LYS A 154 -3.54 -1.12 28.36
N SER A 155 -2.72 -0.19 27.87
CA SER A 155 -1.63 -0.48 26.95
C SER A 155 -0.41 -1.01 27.71
N LEU A 156 0.17 -2.10 27.21
CA LEU A 156 1.34 -2.77 27.80
C LEU A 156 2.67 -2.33 27.19
N LEU A 157 2.65 -1.70 26.02
CA LEU A 157 3.82 -1.17 25.34
C LEU A 157 3.69 0.36 25.23
N PRO A 158 4.82 1.10 25.34
CA PRO A 158 4.80 2.54 25.15
C PRO A 158 4.52 2.91 23.69
N LEU A 159 3.95 4.10 23.49
CA LEU A 159 3.98 4.71 22.16
C LEU A 159 5.42 5.19 21.88
N PRO A 160 5.87 5.19 20.62
CA PRO A 160 7.14 5.80 20.26
C PRO A 160 7.15 7.30 20.57
N ASP A 161 8.32 7.85 20.88
CA ASP A 161 8.46 9.30 21.13
C ASP A 161 8.06 10.11 19.88
N LYS A 162 7.23 11.15 20.05
CA LYS A 162 6.71 11.97 18.93
C LYS A 162 7.79 12.58 18.03
N TRP A 163 8.98 12.83 18.55
CA TRP A 163 10.06 13.52 17.83
C TRP A 163 11.06 12.58 17.15
N HIS A 164 11.16 11.33 17.59
CA HIS A 164 12.19 10.38 17.14
C HIS A 164 11.66 8.97 16.84
N GLY A 165 10.40 8.66 17.19
CA GLY A 165 9.98 7.30 17.49
C GLY A 165 9.51 6.46 16.31
N LEU A 166 9.03 7.07 15.22
CA LEU A 166 8.58 6.32 14.05
C LEU A 166 8.80 7.08 12.74
N THR A 167 9.95 7.75 12.61
CA THR A 167 10.38 8.32 11.32
C THR A 167 10.91 7.25 10.36
N ASP A 168 11.38 6.13 10.92
CA ASP A 168 11.85 4.98 10.16
C ASP A 168 10.70 4.36 9.34
N VAL A 169 10.80 4.51 8.02
CA VAL A 169 9.78 4.09 7.05
C VAL A 169 9.49 2.59 7.14
N GLU A 170 10.50 1.75 7.38
CA GLU A 170 10.31 0.30 7.47
C GLU A 170 9.52 -0.08 8.73
N LYS A 171 9.85 0.53 9.89
CA LYS A 171 9.09 0.33 11.13
C LYS A 171 7.65 0.81 11.00
N ARG A 172 7.40 1.92 10.30
CA ARG A 172 6.04 2.41 10.00
C ARG A 172 5.21 1.35 9.27
N TYR A 173 5.78 0.76 8.23
CA TYR A 173 5.11 -0.28 7.45
C TYR A 173 4.90 -1.58 8.25
N ARG A 174 5.87 -2.00 9.06
CA ARG A 174 5.75 -3.21 9.91
C ARG A 174 4.75 -3.04 11.04
N GLN A 175 4.74 -1.86 11.66
CA GLN A 175 3.91 -1.53 12.80
C GLN A 175 2.85 -0.50 12.39
N ARG A 176 2.11 -0.78 11.32
CA ARG A 176 1.10 0.16 10.79
C ARG A 176 0.11 0.61 11.87
N TYR A 177 -0.27 -0.28 12.78
CA TYR A 177 -1.16 0.05 13.89
C TYR A 177 -0.58 1.14 14.83
N VAL A 178 0.75 1.26 14.96
CA VAL A 178 1.41 2.35 15.68
C VAL A 178 1.49 3.60 14.81
N ASP A 179 1.85 3.45 13.54
CA ASP A 179 1.90 4.55 12.57
C ASP A 179 0.57 5.30 12.49
N LEU A 180 -0.55 4.59 12.40
CA LEU A 180 -1.91 5.16 12.41
C LEU A 180 -2.26 5.93 13.69
N ILE A 181 -1.59 5.64 14.81
CA ILE A 181 -1.79 6.37 16.07
C ILE A 181 -1.03 7.70 16.04
N VAL A 182 0.24 7.66 15.63
CA VAL A 182 1.14 8.82 15.75
C VAL A 182 1.10 9.77 14.55
N ASN A 183 0.67 9.29 13.38
CA ASN A 183 0.64 10.01 12.11
C ASN A 183 -0.81 10.05 11.55
N PRO A 184 -1.64 11.05 11.95
CA PRO A 184 -3.04 11.14 11.55
C PRO A 184 -3.27 11.25 10.03
N GLU A 185 -2.32 11.80 9.29
CA GLU A 185 -2.33 11.90 7.83
C GLU A 185 -2.41 10.52 7.16
N VAL A 186 -1.77 9.51 7.74
CA VAL A 186 -1.84 8.13 7.24
C VAL A 186 -3.28 7.60 7.34
N ARG A 187 -4.02 7.95 8.39
CA ARG A 187 -5.45 7.61 8.49
C ARG A 187 -6.27 8.30 7.40
N GLN A 188 -5.91 9.54 7.03
CA GLN A 188 -6.60 10.26 5.95
C GLN A 188 -6.35 9.62 4.59
N THR A 189 -5.14 9.13 4.31
CA THR A 189 -4.84 8.37 3.09
C THR A 189 -5.76 7.15 2.94
N PHE A 190 -5.93 6.36 4.01
CA PHE A 190 -6.81 5.18 3.95
C PHE A 190 -8.31 5.54 3.89
N ARG A 191 -8.74 6.64 4.51
CA ARG A 191 -10.11 7.16 4.34
C ARG A 191 -10.35 7.58 2.89
N ARG A 192 -9.43 8.34 2.29
CA ARG A 192 -9.51 8.76 0.89
C ARG A 192 -9.50 7.55 -0.04
N ARG A 193 -8.68 6.52 0.21
CA ARG A 193 -8.74 5.26 -0.54
C ARG A 193 -10.14 4.65 -0.53
N ALA A 194 -10.77 4.55 0.64
CA ALA A 194 -12.13 4.00 0.74
C ALA A 194 -13.16 4.88 0.01
N GLN A 195 -13.02 6.20 0.10
CA GLN A 195 -13.91 7.15 -0.56
C GLN A 195 -13.75 7.12 -2.09
N ILE A 196 -12.51 7.12 -2.60
CA ILE A 196 -12.18 7.07 -4.03
C ILE A 196 -12.69 5.77 -4.65
N THR A 197 -12.41 4.62 -4.03
CA THR A 197 -12.90 3.33 -4.54
C THR A 197 -14.43 3.25 -4.52
N ALA A 198 -15.09 3.84 -3.52
CA ALA A 198 -16.55 3.93 -3.50
C ALA A 198 -17.09 4.91 -4.57
N ALA A 199 -16.40 6.02 -4.84
CA ALA A 199 -16.78 6.97 -5.88
C ALA A 199 -16.69 6.34 -7.28
N ILE A 200 -15.62 5.58 -7.55
CA ILE A 200 -15.46 4.83 -8.81
C ILE A 200 -16.62 3.85 -9.00
N ARG A 201 -16.96 3.05 -7.98
CA ARG A 201 -18.11 2.13 -8.04
C ARG A 201 -19.43 2.85 -8.32
N ARG A 202 -19.70 3.95 -7.61
CA ARG A 202 -20.93 4.75 -7.82
C ARG A 202 -21.01 5.30 -9.23
N TYR A 203 -19.91 5.81 -9.76
CA TYR A 203 -19.84 6.33 -11.12
C TYR A 203 -20.14 5.22 -12.15
N LEU A 204 -19.49 4.06 -12.02
CA LEU A 204 -19.71 2.93 -12.95
C LEU A 204 -21.13 2.37 -12.87
N ASP A 205 -21.71 2.26 -11.67
CA ASP A 205 -23.11 1.86 -11.47
C ASP A 205 -24.08 2.83 -12.16
N GLN A 206 -23.83 4.14 -12.07
CA GLN A 206 -24.61 5.17 -12.77
C GLN A 206 -24.48 5.07 -14.29
N GLU A 207 -23.32 4.66 -14.79
CA GLU A 207 -23.06 4.40 -16.23
C GLU A 207 -23.59 3.03 -16.71
N GLY A 208 -24.23 2.26 -15.83
CA GLY A 208 -24.87 0.99 -16.14
C GLY A 208 -23.93 -0.22 -16.18
N PHE A 209 -22.73 -0.11 -15.61
CA PHE A 209 -21.82 -1.25 -15.46
C PHE A 209 -22.22 -2.12 -14.26
N ILE A 210 -22.01 -3.43 -14.40
CA ILE A 210 -22.28 -4.42 -13.35
C ILE A 210 -20.94 -4.88 -12.76
N GLU A 211 -20.78 -4.76 -11.43
CA GLU A 211 -19.64 -5.33 -10.72
C GLU A 211 -19.78 -6.86 -10.65
N ILE A 212 -18.78 -7.60 -11.13
CA ILE A 212 -18.77 -9.08 -11.14
C ILE A 212 -17.46 -9.56 -10.51
N GLU A 213 -17.51 -10.65 -9.74
CA GLU A 213 -16.34 -11.31 -9.19
C GLU A 213 -15.97 -12.54 -10.02
N THR A 214 -14.74 -12.60 -10.52
CA THR A 214 -14.19 -13.73 -11.29
C THR A 214 -13.23 -14.58 -10.43
N PRO A 215 -12.89 -15.82 -10.85
CA PRO A 215 -12.01 -16.69 -10.06
C PRO A 215 -10.64 -16.08 -9.75
N VAL A 216 -10.26 -16.11 -8.47
CA VAL A 216 -8.90 -15.75 -8.01
C VAL A 216 -7.90 -16.88 -8.23
N LEU A 217 -8.35 -18.12 -8.06
CA LEU A 217 -7.60 -19.33 -8.34
C LEU A 217 -7.99 -19.82 -9.73
N GLN A 218 -7.02 -19.92 -10.63
CA GLN A 218 -7.21 -20.27 -12.03
C GLN A 218 -6.41 -21.53 -12.37
N SER A 219 -6.95 -22.38 -13.26
CA SER A 219 -6.22 -23.53 -13.80
C SER A 219 -5.10 -23.11 -14.74
N GLU A 220 -5.21 -21.94 -15.35
CA GLU A 220 -4.20 -21.33 -16.21
C GLU A 220 -4.11 -19.83 -15.90
N ALA A 221 -2.89 -19.30 -15.84
CA ALA A 221 -2.68 -17.85 -15.75
C ALA A 221 -2.79 -17.22 -17.16
N GLY A 222 -3.35 -16.02 -17.23
CA GLY A 222 -3.50 -15.28 -18.48
C GLY A 222 -4.02 -13.86 -18.29
N GLY A 223 -4.08 -13.10 -19.38
CA GLY A 223 -4.56 -11.70 -19.39
C GLY A 223 -3.52 -10.64 -18.99
N ALA A 224 -2.26 -11.03 -18.78
CA ALA A 224 -1.14 -10.10 -18.60
C ALA A 224 0.18 -10.82 -18.87
N ASP A 225 1.22 -10.06 -19.18
CA ASP A 225 2.61 -10.55 -19.17
C ASP A 225 3.15 -10.38 -17.74
N ALA A 226 3.04 -11.44 -16.93
CA ALA A 226 3.45 -11.44 -15.54
C ALA A 226 3.70 -12.87 -15.03
N ARG A 227 4.67 -13.02 -14.13
CA ARG A 227 4.94 -14.32 -13.49
C ARG A 227 3.87 -14.62 -12.42
N PRO A 228 3.11 -15.73 -12.49
CA PRO A 228 2.09 -16.02 -11.49
C PRO A 228 2.68 -16.62 -10.19
N PHE A 229 1.91 -16.54 -9.10
CA PHE A 229 2.09 -17.41 -7.95
C PHE A 229 1.40 -18.74 -8.20
N ILE A 230 2.06 -19.85 -7.82
CA ILE A 230 1.57 -21.21 -8.01
C ILE A 230 1.21 -21.79 -6.63
N THR A 231 0.08 -22.48 -6.56
CA THR A 231 -0.39 -23.23 -5.41
C THR A 231 -0.95 -24.58 -5.84
N TYR A 232 -1.44 -25.39 -4.89
CA TYR A 232 -1.90 -26.75 -5.16
C TYR A 232 -3.23 -27.04 -4.47
N HIS A 233 -4.18 -27.57 -5.22
CA HIS A 233 -5.48 -27.98 -4.70
C HIS A 233 -5.46 -29.45 -4.30
N ASN A 234 -5.38 -29.74 -3.00
CA ASN A 234 -5.21 -31.11 -2.49
C ASN A 234 -6.29 -32.11 -2.95
N THR A 235 -7.58 -31.74 -2.98
CA THR A 235 -8.66 -32.67 -3.37
C THR A 235 -8.79 -32.90 -4.87
N LEU A 236 -8.44 -31.89 -5.69
CA LEU A 236 -8.49 -31.99 -7.15
C LEU A 236 -7.14 -32.48 -7.73
N GLU A 237 -6.13 -32.60 -6.86
CA GLU A 237 -4.79 -33.05 -7.20
C GLU A 237 -4.17 -32.29 -8.38
N MET A 238 -4.35 -30.97 -8.40
CA MET A 238 -3.91 -30.11 -9.50
C MET A 238 -3.24 -28.82 -9.00
N GLU A 239 -2.33 -28.30 -9.81
CA GLU A 239 -1.79 -26.95 -9.63
C GLU A 239 -2.86 -25.90 -9.95
N LEU A 240 -2.79 -24.79 -9.23
CA LEU A 240 -3.59 -23.60 -9.48
C LEU A 240 -2.68 -22.37 -9.44
N TYR A 241 -3.08 -21.36 -10.19
CA TYR A 241 -2.39 -20.08 -10.28
C TYR A 241 -3.23 -19.01 -9.61
N LEU A 242 -2.61 -18.11 -8.87
CA LEU A 242 -3.27 -16.86 -8.50
C LEU A 242 -3.34 -15.97 -9.74
N ARG A 243 -4.51 -15.38 -9.99
CA ARG A 243 -4.75 -14.53 -11.15
C ARG A 243 -3.78 -13.34 -11.24
N ILE A 244 -3.27 -13.12 -12.45
CA ILE A 244 -2.39 -11.99 -12.82
C ILE A 244 -3.17 -10.84 -13.49
N ALA A 245 -4.40 -11.11 -13.91
CA ALA A 245 -5.42 -10.19 -14.43
C ALA A 245 -6.82 -10.85 -14.30
N THR A 246 -7.90 -10.07 -14.42
CA THR A 246 -9.28 -10.59 -14.52
C THR A 246 -9.80 -10.62 -15.96
N GLU A 247 -9.01 -10.09 -16.90
CA GLU A 247 -9.31 -9.86 -18.31
C GLU A 247 -10.03 -11.03 -19.00
N LEU A 248 -9.42 -12.22 -19.07
CA LEU A 248 -9.96 -13.33 -19.87
C LEU A 248 -11.32 -13.83 -19.37
N HIS A 249 -11.63 -13.67 -18.09
CA HIS A 249 -12.93 -14.05 -17.53
C HIS A 249 -13.99 -12.99 -17.78
N LEU A 250 -13.63 -11.71 -17.71
CA LEU A 250 -14.54 -10.61 -18.04
C LEU A 250 -14.93 -10.63 -19.52
N LYS A 251 -13.99 -10.96 -20.42
CA LYS A 251 -14.31 -11.17 -21.85
C LYS A 251 -15.30 -12.32 -22.08
N ARG A 252 -15.17 -13.43 -21.33
CA ARG A 252 -16.15 -14.54 -21.39
C ARG A 252 -17.56 -14.09 -20.97
N LEU A 253 -17.68 -13.14 -20.04
CA LEU A 253 -18.97 -12.56 -19.66
C LEU A 253 -19.55 -11.69 -20.79
N ILE A 254 -18.71 -10.96 -21.51
CA ILE A 254 -19.12 -10.23 -22.70
C ILE A 254 -19.64 -11.18 -23.79
N VAL A 255 -18.94 -12.29 -24.06
CA VAL A 255 -19.42 -13.38 -24.93
C VAL A 255 -20.76 -13.93 -24.44
N GLY A 256 -20.92 -14.08 -23.12
CA GLY A 256 -22.15 -14.53 -22.48
C GLY A 256 -23.33 -13.57 -22.58
N GLY A 257 -23.15 -12.37 -23.14
CA GLY A 257 -24.21 -11.40 -23.40
C GLY A 257 -24.30 -10.24 -22.41
N PHE A 258 -23.34 -10.08 -21.50
CA PHE A 258 -23.23 -8.84 -20.73
C PHE A 258 -22.63 -7.74 -21.59
N GLU A 259 -23.20 -6.52 -21.55
CA GLU A 259 -22.68 -5.40 -22.36
C GLU A 259 -21.73 -4.49 -21.58
N LYS A 260 -21.85 -4.41 -20.26
CA LYS A 260 -21.02 -3.54 -19.40
C LYS A 260 -20.70 -4.23 -18.09
N VAL A 261 -19.47 -4.67 -17.91
CA VAL A 261 -19.01 -5.37 -16.69
C VAL A 261 -17.72 -4.76 -16.18
N PHE A 262 -17.51 -4.84 -14.88
CA PHE A 262 -16.21 -4.54 -14.29
C PHE A 262 -15.94 -5.42 -13.08
N GLU A 263 -14.65 -5.55 -12.75
CA GLU A 263 -14.24 -6.11 -11.46
C GLU A 263 -13.19 -5.19 -10.81
N LEU A 264 -13.46 -4.74 -9.58
CA LEU A 264 -12.47 -4.11 -8.72
C LEU A 264 -11.94 -5.14 -7.73
N GLY A 265 -10.74 -5.67 -7.99
CA GLY A 265 -10.25 -6.87 -7.32
C GLY A 265 -8.75 -6.90 -7.07
N ARG A 266 -8.31 -7.92 -6.32
CA ARG A 266 -6.89 -8.17 -6.04
C ARG A 266 -6.24 -8.95 -7.20
N ILE A 267 -5.07 -8.51 -7.61
CA ILE A 267 -4.19 -9.16 -8.58
C ILE A 267 -2.89 -9.57 -7.89
N PHE A 268 -2.29 -10.67 -8.34
CA PHE A 268 -1.08 -11.24 -7.74
C PHE A 268 -0.01 -11.45 -8.81
N ARG A 269 1.14 -10.79 -8.67
CA ARG A 269 2.28 -10.94 -9.59
C ARG A 269 3.55 -11.26 -8.80
N ASN A 270 4.20 -12.36 -9.15
CA ASN A 270 5.37 -12.89 -8.46
C ASN A 270 6.66 -12.22 -8.98
N GLU A 271 6.73 -10.92 -8.77
CA GLU A 271 7.74 -10.01 -9.29
C GLU A 271 8.47 -9.26 -8.15
N GLY A 272 9.40 -8.38 -8.52
CA GLY A 272 10.15 -7.56 -7.57
C GLY A 272 9.29 -6.57 -6.79
N VAL A 273 9.67 -6.27 -5.55
CA VAL A 273 9.03 -5.24 -4.73
C VAL A 273 9.79 -3.93 -4.83
N SER A 274 9.11 -2.82 -5.13
CA SER A 274 9.71 -1.48 -5.23
C SER A 274 8.84 -0.43 -4.53
N THR A 275 9.10 0.85 -4.75
CA THR A 275 8.18 1.95 -4.38
C THR A 275 6.95 2.03 -5.29
N LYS A 276 7.01 1.38 -6.45
CA LYS A 276 5.92 1.33 -7.46
C LYS A 276 5.21 -0.03 -7.49
N HIS A 277 5.88 -1.11 -7.09
CA HIS A 277 5.41 -2.49 -7.24
C HIS A 277 5.24 -3.20 -5.89
N ASN A 278 4.08 -3.85 -5.72
CA ASN A 278 3.79 -4.74 -4.61
C ASN A 278 3.24 -6.06 -5.17
N PRO A 279 3.64 -7.25 -4.67
CA PRO A 279 3.26 -8.54 -5.27
C PRO A 279 1.76 -8.82 -5.29
N GLU A 280 1.01 -8.14 -4.41
CA GLU A 280 -0.44 -8.11 -4.44
C GLU A 280 -0.92 -6.65 -4.53
N PHE A 281 -1.81 -6.34 -5.46
CA PHE A 281 -2.30 -4.96 -5.63
C PHE A 281 -3.74 -4.96 -6.16
N THR A 282 -4.43 -3.85 -5.97
CA THR A 282 -5.81 -3.69 -6.42
C THR A 282 -5.80 -3.06 -7.81
N SER A 283 -6.48 -3.70 -8.75
CA SER A 283 -6.83 -3.10 -10.04
C SER A 283 -8.34 -3.03 -10.18
N ILE A 284 -8.78 -2.24 -11.15
CA ILE A 284 -10.11 -2.36 -11.73
C ILE A 284 -9.94 -2.68 -13.21
N GLU A 285 -10.66 -3.70 -13.67
CA GLU A 285 -10.75 -4.05 -15.09
C GLU A 285 -12.20 -3.87 -15.54
N ILE A 286 -12.41 -3.23 -16.68
CA ILE A 286 -13.72 -2.78 -17.18
C ILE A 286 -13.85 -3.19 -18.63
N TYR A 287 -15.01 -3.74 -19.02
CA TYR A 287 -15.30 -4.15 -20.38
C TYR A 287 -16.66 -3.62 -20.81
N GLN A 288 -16.70 -3.00 -21.99
CA GLN A 288 -17.90 -2.45 -22.60
C GLN A 288 -18.06 -2.95 -24.04
N ALA A 289 -19.13 -3.68 -24.31
CA ALA A 289 -19.54 -4.06 -25.65
C ALA A 289 -19.91 -2.83 -26.48
N TYR A 290 -19.68 -2.95 -27.79
CA TYR A 290 -19.85 -1.94 -28.83
C TYR A 290 -19.03 -0.66 -28.65
N ALA A 291 -18.01 -0.69 -27.78
CA ALA A 291 -17.06 0.39 -27.58
C ALA A 291 -15.72 0.10 -28.28
N ASP A 292 -14.95 1.16 -28.55
CA ASP A 292 -13.56 1.09 -28.95
C ASP A 292 -12.64 1.82 -27.95
N TYR A 293 -11.34 1.84 -28.22
CA TYR A 293 -10.37 2.51 -27.34
C TYR A 293 -10.58 4.03 -27.17
N TYR A 294 -11.28 4.74 -28.07
CA TYR A 294 -11.63 6.16 -27.86
C TYR A 294 -12.72 6.31 -26.80
N ASP A 295 -13.73 5.44 -26.82
CA ASP A 295 -14.74 5.40 -25.77
C ASP A 295 -14.09 5.10 -24.41
N MET A 296 -13.08 4.22 -24.39
CA MET A 296 -12.32 3.92 -23.17
C MET A 296 -11.46 5.08 -22.68
N MET A 297 -10.95 5.96 -23.57
CA MET A 297 -10.27 7.20 -23.15
C MET A 297 -11.24 8.13 -22.42
N ASP A 298 -12.43 8.35 -22.99
CA ASP A 298 -13.47 9.19 -22.39
C ASP A 298 -13.94 8.61 -21.04
N LEU A 299 -14.12 7.29 -20.97
CA LEU A 299 -14.44 6.61 -19.72
C LEU A 299 -13.35 6.78 -18.65
N THR A 300 -12.08 6.65 -19.05
CA THR A 300 -10.93 6.81 -18.14
C THR A 300 -10.85 8.23 -17.58
N GLU A 301 -11.02 9.26 -18.41
CA GLU A 301 -11.09 10.66 -17.98
C GLU A 301 -12.21 10.82 -16.94
N ASN A 302 -13.41 10.37 -17.26
CA ASN A 302 -14.56 10.55 -16.39
C ASN A 302 -14.43 9.81 -15.05
N ILE A 303 -13.90 8.58 -15.02
CA ILE A 303 -13.69 7.84 -13.76
C ILE A 303 -12.79 8.63 -12.81
N ILE A 304 -11.65 9.10 -13.32
CA ILE A 304 -10.63 9.77 -12.50
C ILE A 304 -11.10 11.16 -12.07
N VAL A 305 -11.68 11.93 -13.00
CA VAL A 305 -12.21 13.28 -12.73
C VAL A 305 -13.33 13.25 -11.70
N ASN A 306 -14.29 12.33 -11.83
CA ASN A 306 -15.38 12.20 -10.87
C ASN A 306 -14.85 11.79 -9.49
N ALA A 307 -13.92 10.84 -9.41
CA ALA A 307 -13.33 10.45 -8.14
C ALA A 307 -12.53 11.59 -7.47
N ALA A 308 -11.75 12.34 -8.24
CA ALA A 308 -11.02 13.51 -7.74
C ALA A 308 -11.98 14.61 -7.26
N GLN A 309 -12.98 14.96 -8.06
CA GLN A 309 -13.93 16.01 -7.72
C GLN A 309 -14.80 15.66 -6.51
N ASP A 310 -15.29 14.41 -6.41
CA ASP A 310 -16.15 13.94 -5.31
C ASP A 310 -15.40 13.87 -3.97
N VAL A 311 -14.13 13.42 -3.99
CA VAL A 311 -13.38 13.16 -2.75
C VAL A 311 -12.43 14.29 -2.36
N LEU A 312 -11.78 14.94 -3.32
CA LEU A 312 -10.81 16.01 -3.06
C LEU A 312 -11.44 17.40 -3.24
N GLY A 313 -12.55 17.52 -3.98
CA GLY A 313 -13.20 18.80 -4.27
C GLY A 313 -12.47 19.65 -5.31
N THR A 314 -11.43 19.12 -5.96
CA THR A 314 -10.58 19.85 -6.92
C THR A 314 -10.02 18.90 -7.99
N LEU A 315 -9.77 19.43 -9.18
CA LEU A 315 -9.03 18.77 -10.26
C LEU A 315 -7.56 19.20 -10.34
N LYS A 316 -7.18 20.25 -9.60
CA LYS A 316 -5.79 20.67 -9.46
C LYS A 316 -5.23 20.08 -8.18
N ILE A 317 -4.28 19.16 -8.33
CA ILE A 317 -3.66 18.45 -7.23
C ILE A 317 -2.15 18.72 -7.22
N THR A 318 -1.53 18.51 -6.06
CA THR A 318 -0.07 18.49 -5.94
C THR A 318 0.39 17.05 -5.75
N TYR A 319 1.41 16.64 -6.50
CA TYR A 319 2.09 15.37 -6.33
C TYR A 319 3.59 15.61 -6.32
N GLN A 320 4.23 15.37 -5.18
CA GLN A 320 5.68 15.48 -4.99
C GLN A 320 6.24 16.82 -5.51
N ASP A 321 5.67 17.91 -4.99
CA ASP A 321 6.00 19.31 -5.33
C ASP A 321 5.67 19.73 -6.78
N ARG A 322 4.95 18.90 -7.54
CA ARG A 322 4.48 19.23 -8.90
C ARG A 322 2.98 19.42 -8.93
N GLU A 323 2.51 20.47 -9.62
CA GLU A 323 1.09 20.68 -9.90
C GLU A 323 0.65 19.79 -11.06
N ILE A 324 -0.44 19.05 -10.86
CA ILE A 324 -1.08 18.20 -11.86
C ILE A 324 -2.50 18.72 -12.07
N ASP A 325 -2.84 19.03 -13.31
CA ASP A 325 -4.19 19.46 -13.69
C ASP A 325 -4.93 18.30 -14.34
N LEU A 326 -5.94 17.78 -13.63
CA LEU A 326 -6.78 16.69 -14.10
C LEU A 326 -7.94 17.18 -14.98
N THR A 327 -8.02 18.48 -15.29
CA THR A 327 -9.10 19.04 -16.13
C THR A 327 -9.03 18.47 -17.55
N PRO A 328 -10.10 17.80 -18.04
CA PRO A 328 -10.16 17.32 -19.42
C PRO A 328 -10.29 18.45 -20.46
N PRO A 329 -10.01 18.18 -21.76
CA PRO A 329 -9.51 16.92 -22.30
C PRO A 329 -8.01 16.75 -22.06
N TRP A 330 -7.56 15.52 -21.85
CA TRP A 330 -6.15 15.20 -21.70
C TRP A 330 -5.46 15.07 -23.06
N ARG A 331 -4.13 15.26 -23.07
CA ARG A 331 -3.33 15.17 -24.30
C ARG A 331 -3.43 13.75 -24.87
N ARG A 332 -3.78 13.62 -26.14
CA ARG A 332 -3.76 12.36 -26.90
C ARG A 332 -2.66 12.44 -27.95
N VAL A 333 -1.72 11.49 -27.95
CA VAL A 333 -0.54 11.52 -28.83
C VAL A 333 -0.05 10.09 -29.07
N THR A 334 0.43 9.78 -30.27
CA THR A 334 0.96 8.44 -30.56
C THR A 334 2.34 8.21 -29.97
N MET A 335 2.69 6.95 -29.70
CA MET A 335 4.03 6.58 -29.24
C MET A 335 5.12 7.05 -30.21
N HIS A 336 4.86 6.96 -31.53
CA HIS A 336 5.77 7.43 -32.58
C HIS A 336 6.03 8.94 -32.51
N GLU A 337 4.97 9.74 -32.40
CA GLU A 337 5.09 11.20 -32.30
C GLU A 337 5.88 11.62 -31.07
N LEU A 338 5.67 10.94 -29.93
CA LEU A 338 6.43 11.23 -28.71
C LEU A 338 7.92 10.87 -28.83
N VAL A 339 8.25 9.70 -29.39
CA VAL A 339 9.65 9.32 -29.63
C VAL A 339 10.31 10.31 -30.58
N GLN A 340 9.62 10.71 -31.65
CA GLN A 340 10.13 11.73 -32.57
C GLN A 340 10.31 13.10 -31.90
N GLU A 341 9.35 13.55 -31.09
CA GLU A 341 9.40 14.83 -30.37
C GLU A 341 10.60 14.90 -29.42
N ILE A 342 10.89 13.83 -28.69
CA ILE A 342 11.93 13.80 -27.66
C ILE A 342 13.31 13.45 -28.21
N THR A 343 13.39 12.51 -29.14
CA THR A 343 14.68 11.97 -29.64
C THR A 343 15.10 12.58 -30.98
N GLY A 344 14.17 13.18 -31.72
CA GLY A 344 14.37 13.64 -33.09
C GLY A 344 14.39 12.54 -34.14
N VAL A 345 14.27 11.26 -33.76
CA VAL A 345 14.28 10.11 -34.67
C VAL A 345 12.85 9.77 -35.08
N ASP A 346 12.56 9.88 -36.38
CA ASP A 346 11.30 9.40 -36.96
C ASP A 346 11.42 7.94 -37.35
N LEU A 347 10.99 7.03 -36.47
CA LEU A 347 11.06 5.60 -36.73
C LEU A 347 10.14 5.12 -37.87
N ASN A 348 9.13 5.91 -38.27
CA ASN A 348 8.30 5.58 -39.44
C ASN A 348 9.03 5.80 -40.78
N SER A 349 10.17 6.49 -40.77
CA SER A 349 10.93 6.80 -41.98
C SER A 349 11.85 5.68 -42.45
N PHE A 350 11.98 4.60 -41.68
CA PHE A 350 12.88 3.48 -41.97
C PHE A 350 12.13 2.27 -42.54
N GLU A 351 12.69 1.66 -43.59
CA GLU A 351 12.16 0.44 -44.21
C GLU A 351 12.80 -0.84 -43.66
N ASP A 352 13.93 -0.74 -42.97
CA ASP A 352 14.66 -1.87 -42.40
C ASP A 352 15.12 -1.61 -40.96
N PHE A 353 15.23 -2.69 -40.18
CA PHE A 353 15.58 -2.60 -38.77
C PHE A 353 17.01 -2.08 -38.52
N GLU A 354 17.98 -2.42 -39.36
CA GLU A 354 19.38 -2.06 -39.10
C GLU A 354 19.62 -0.55 -39.26
N SER A 355 19.02 0.07 -40.27
CA SER A 355 19.09 1.52 -40.42
C SER A 355 18.40 2.26 -39.27
N ALA A 356 17.23 1.77 -38.82
CA ALA A 356 16.53 2.29 -37.65
C ALA A 356 17.36 2.13 -36.36
N ARG A 357 17.99 0.96 -36.16
CA ARG A 357 18.86 0.67 -35.00
C ARG A 357 20.03 1.64 -34.93
N ILE A 358 20.73 1.86 -36.05
CA ILE A 358 21.86 2.80 -36.10
C ILE A 358 21.40 4.23 -35.76
N ALA A 359 20.25 4.66 -36.29
CA ALA A 359 19.70 5.97 -35.96
C ALA A 359 19.35 6.12 -34.48
N ALA A 360 18.73 5.09 -33.89
CA ALA A 360 18.39 5.06 -32.46
C ALA A 360 19.63 5.07 -31.56
N GLU A 361 20.66 4.29 -31.89
CA GLU A 361 21.95 4.29 -31.17
C GLU A 361 22.63 5.66 -31.21
N ASN A 362 22.61 6.32 -32.38
CA ASN A 362 23.13 7.68 -32.53
C ASN A 362 22.34 8.72 -31.70
N ALA A 363 21.04 8.47 -31.46
CA ALA A 363 20.20 9.25 -30.56
C ALA A 363 20.35 8.84 -29.08
N GLY A 364 21.27 7.92 -28.77
CA GLY A 364 21.57 7.47 -27.42
C GLY A 364 20.54 6.52 -26.81
N ILE A 365 19.77 5.81 -27.63
CA ILE A 365 18.87 4.73 -27.22
C ILE A 365 19.69 3.43 -27.19
N GLY A 366 19.64 2.72 -26.07
CA GLY A 366 20.24 1.38 -25.98
C GLY A 366 19.34 0.37 -26.69
N VAL A 367 19.92 -0.49 -27.52
CA VAL A 367 19.16 -1.51 -28.25
C VAL A 367 19.56 -2.90 -27.73
N PRO A 368 18.67 -3.60 -27.00
CA PRO A 368 18.93 -4.96 -26.51
C PRO A 368 19.17 -5.96 -27.65
N GLU A 369 19.92 -7.04 -27.38
CA GLU A 369 20.25 -8.07 -28.40
C GLU A 369 19.01 -8.81 -28.94
N ASP A 370 17.93 -8.88 -28.16
CA ASP A 370 16.67 -9.53 -28.52
C ASP A 370 15.66 -8.57 -29.18
N CYS A 371 16.00 -7.28 -29.29
CA CYS A 371 15.29 -6.31 -30.12
C CYS A 371 15.67 -6.54 -31.60
N LYS A 372 14.68 -6.93 -32.41
CA LYS A 372 14.90 -7.35 -33.82
C LYS A 372 13.94 -6.70 -34.81
N THR A 373 13.09 -5.79 -34.34
CA THR A 373 12.00 -5.19 -35.11
C THR A 373 11.88 -3.71 -34.78
N ILE A 374 11.38 -2.93 -35.73
CA ILE A 374 11.17 -1.48 -35.55
C ILE A 374 10.13 -1.22 -34.44
N GLY A 375 9.10 -2.07 -34.34
CA GLY A 375 8.10 -1.98 -33.28
C GLY A 375 8.68 -2.15 -31.88
N LYS A 376 9.55 -3.16 -31.67
CA LYS A 376 10.26 -3.30 -30.39
C LYS A 376 11.20 -2.12 -30.13
N LEU A 377 11.91 -1.66 -31.16
CA LEU A 377 12.82 -0.52 -31.04
C LEU A 377 12.07 0.77 -30.64
N LEU A 378 10.86 0.97 -31.15
CA LEU A 378 9.99 2.07 -30.74
C LEU A 378 9.66 1.99 -29.25
N ASN A 379 9.27 0.80 -28.77
CA ASN A 379 8.97 0.61 -27.35
C ASN A 379 10.20 0.88 -26.46
N GLU A 380 11.36 0.35 -26.84
CA GLU A 380 12.64 0.62 -26.16
C GLU A 380 12.98 2.12 -26.12
N ALA A 381 12.81 2.81 -27.25
CA ALA A 381 13.03 4.25 -27.32
C ALA A 381 12.06 5.02 -26.41
N PHE A 382 10.80 4.61 -26.36
CA PHE A 382 9.78 5.20 -25.51
C PHE A 382 10.10 5.00 -24.02
N GLU A 383 10.34 3.77 -23.57
CA GLU A 383 10.63 3.45 -22.16
C GLU A 383 11.90 4.18 -21.67
N GLN A 384 12.94 4.24 -22.50
CA GLN A 384 14.22 4.83 -22.10
C GLN A 384 14.24 6.36 -22.13
N LYS A 385 13.45 7.01 -22.99
CA LYS A 385 13.56 8.46 -23.25
C LYS A 385 12.29 9.26 -22.99
N VAL A 386 11.12 8.66 -23.12
CA VAL A 386 9.84 9.37 -23.15
C VAL A 386 9.08 9.22 -21.84
N GLU A 387 8.92 8.00 -21.31
CA GLU A 387 8.00 7.70 -20.19
C GLU A 387 8.13 8.71 -19.03
N GLU A 388 9.34 8.93 -18.50
CA GLU A 388 9.57 9.79 -17.34
C GLU A 388 9.28 11.28 -17.59
N THR A 389 9.16 11.69 -18.85
CA THR A 389 8.88 13.08 -19.24
C THR A 389 7.39 13.44 -19.20
N LEU A 390 6.50 12.45 -19.19
CA LEU A 390 5.05 12.61 -19.27
C LEU A 390 4.44 12.98 -17.91
N ILE A 391 4.50 14.27 -17.55
CA ILE A 391 4.08 14.74 -16.21
C ILE A 391 2.57 14.96 -16.10
N GLN A 392 1.97 15.70 -17.03
CA GLN A 392 0.51 15.90 -17.07
C GLN A 392 -0.18 14.65 -17.65
N PRO A 393 -1.47 14.41 -17.34
CA PRO A 393 -2.21 13.30 -17.91
C PRO A 393 -2.11 13.28 -19.44
N THR A 394 -1.56 12.19 -19.97
CA THR A 394 -1.31 12.02 -21.40
C THR A 394 -1.68 10.59 -21.81
N PHE A 395 -2.61 10.46 -22.74
CA PHE A 395 -2.88 9.21 -23.43
C PHE A 395 -1.83 9.01 -24.53
N VAL A 396 -1.04 7.94 -24.38
CA VAL A 396 -0.11 7.45 -25.39
C VAL A 396 -0.85 6.41 -26.22
N LEU A 397 -0.90 6.60 -27.55
CA LEU A 397 -1.73 5.81 -28.46
C LEU A 397 -0.89 4.96 -29.43
N ASP A 398 -1.58 3.97 -30.02
CA ASP A 398 -1.18 3.22 -31.21
C ASP A 398 0.14 2.45 -31.03
N PHE A 399 0.11 1.50 -30.09
CA PHE A 399 1.24 0.64 -29.76
C PHE A 399 1.55 -0.37 -30.88
N PRO A 400 2.81 -0.85 -30.99
CA PRO A 400 3.16 -1.96 -31.86
C PRO A 400 2.40 -3.25 -31.55
N VAL A 401 2.05 -4.00 -32.60
CA VAL A 401 1.34 -5.29 -32.48
C VAL A 401 2.13 -6.34 -31.69
N GLU A 402 3.46 -6.32 -31.79
CA GLU A 402 4.36 -7.33 -31.22
C GLU A 402 4.37 -7.35 -29.68
N ILE A 403 3.98 -6.25 -29.04
CA ILE A 403 3.92 -6.08 -27.58
C ILE A 403 2.47 -5.99 -27.07
N SER A 404 1.49 -6.27 -27.94
CA SER A 404 0.06 -6.08 -27.65
C SER A 404 -0.74 -7.33 -28.04
N PRO A 405 -0.53 -8.48 -27.35
CA PRO A 405 -1.02 -9.79 -27.77
C PRO A 405 -2.56 -9.93 -27.71
N LEU A 406 -3.25 -9.05 -27.01
CA LEU A 406 -4.72 -9.08 -26.81
C LEU A 406 -5.45 -7.90 -27.46
N ALA A 407 -4.69 -6.94 -28.04
CA ALA A 407 -5.25 -5.75 -28.65
C ALA A 407 -5.55 -5.97 -30.14
N LYS A 408 -6.66 -5.40 -30.60
CA LYS A 408 -7.09 -5.47 -32.00
C LYS A 408 -6.12 -4.69 -32.91
N PRO A 409 -5.78 -5.23 -34.11
CA PRO A 409 -5.02 -4.48 -35.11
C PRO A 409 -5.65 -3.12 -35.40
N HIS A 410 -4.81 -2.10 -35.62
CA HIS A 410 -5.27 -0.76 -35.90
C HIS A 410 -6.03 -0.71 -37.23
N ARG A 411 -7.22 -0.07 -37.25
CA ARG A 411 -8.13 -0.09 -38.41
C ARG A 411 -7.55 0.47 -39.71
N SER A 412 -6.50 1.28 -39.63
CA SER A 412 -5.91 1.98 -40.79
C SER A 412 -4.38 2.03 -40.82
N LYS A 413 -3.67 1.47 -39.82
CA LYS A 413 -2.21 1.56 -39.70
C LYS A 413 -1.66 0.15 -39.53
N THR A 414 -0.85 -0.29 -40.48
CA THR A 414 -0.22 -1.61 -40.43
C THR A 414 0.75 -1.69 -39.24
N ASP A 415 0.92 -2.88 -38.68
CA ASP A 415 1.84 -3.19 -37.57
C ASP A 415 1.55 -2.53 -36.21
N LEU A 416 0.45 -1.76 -36.11
CA LEU A 416 -0.01 -1.14 -34.86
C LEU A 416 -1.34 -1.75 -34.38
N VAL A 417 -1.69 -1.48 -33.13
CA VAL A 417 -2.96 -1.86 -32.50
C VAL A 417 -3.70 -0.65 -31.96
N GLU A 418 -5.02 -0.77 -31.79
CA GLU A 418 -5.83 0.25 -31.10
C GLU A 418 -5.70 0.07 -29.59
N ARG A 419 -4.56 0.51 -29.05
CA ARG A 419 -4.22 0.47 -27.63
C ARG A 419 -3.86 1.88 -27.17
N PHE A 420 -4.21 2.19 -25.94
CA PHE A 420 -3.62 3.32 -25.24
C PHE A 420 -3.13 2.93 -23.85
N GLU A 421 -2.18 3.72 -23.37
CA GLU A 421 -1.86 3.80 -21.95
C GLU A 421 -1.98 5.24 -21.48
N LEU A 422 -2.46 5.41 -20.26
CA LEU A 422 -2.51 6.72 -19.60
C LEU A 422 -1.26 6.89 -18.75
N TYR A 423 -0.46 7.91 -19.06
CA TYR A 423 0.67 8.32 -18.26
C TYR A 423 0.35 9.57 -17.44
N VAL A 424 0.71 9.54 -16.17
CA VAL A 424 0.68 10.69 -15.26
C VAL A 424 1.94 10.64 -14.39
N VAL A 425 2.58 11.78 -14.14
CA VAL A 425 3.81 11.89 -13.33
C VAL A 425 4.92 10.92 -13.73
N GLY A 426 5.04 10.68 -15.05
CA GLY A 426 6.03 9.81 -15.67
C GLY A 426 5.83 8.33 -15.36
N ARG A 427 4.57 7.89 -15.22
CA ARG A 427 4.20 6.51 -14.88
C ARG A 427 2.89 6.11 -15.53
N GLU A 428 2.81 4.87 -15.96
CA GLU A 428 1.58 4.22 -16.44
C GLU A 428 0.56 4.08 -15.29
N LEU A 429 -0.66 4.56 -15.53
CA LEU A 429 -1.78 4.55 -14.59
C LEU A 429 -2.93 3.65 -15.07
N ALA A 430 -3.12 3.56 -16.39
CA ALA A 430 -4.13 2.74 -17.02
C ALA A 430 -3.61 2.18 -18.36
N ASN A 431 -4.10 1.01 -18.74
CA ASN A 431 -3.87 0.37 -20.03
C ASN A 431 -5.22 -0.07 -20.61
N SER A 432 -5.41 0.12 -21.90
CA SER A 432 -6.70 -0.12 -22.56
C SER A 432 -6.54 -0.38 -24.03
N PHE A 433 -7.46 -1.14 -24.62
CA PHE A 433 -7.47 -1.40 -26.05
C PHE A 433 -8.87 -1.71 -26.57
N SER A 434 -9.05 -1.52 -27.88
CA SER A 434 -10.11 -2.20 -28.63
C SER A 434 -9.77 -3.69 -28.61
N GLU A 435 -10.70 -4.52 -28.14
CA GLU A 435 -10.45 -5.92 -27.85
C GLU A 435 -10.28 -6.78 -29.10
N LEU A 436 -9.27 -7.65 -29.10
CA LEU A 436 -9.14 -8.66 -30.15
C LEU A 436 -10.25 -9.71 -30.00
N THR A 437 -11.17 -9.71 -30.97
CA THR A 437 -12.32 -10.62 -30.98
C THR A 437 -12.22 -11.71 -32.06
N ASP A 438 -11.16 -11.69 -32.88
CA ASP A 438 -10.93 -12.71 -33.92
C ASP A 438 -10.23 -13.94 -33.29
N PRO A 439 -10.90 -15.10 -33.19
CA PRO A 439 -10.32 -16.29 -32.56
C PRO A 439 -9.12 -16.85 -33.33
N ILE A 440 -9.03 -16.62 -34.65
CA ILE A 440 -7.94 -17.13 -35.49
C ILE A 440 -6.66 -16.34 -35.21
N ASP A 441 -6.75 -15.00 -35.19
CA ASP A 441 -5.63 -14.13 -34.82
C ASP A 441 -5.24 -14.37 -33.35
N GLN A 442 -6.22 -14.43 -32.45
CA GLN A 442 -5.96 -14.64 -31.03
C GLN A 442 -5.20 -15.96 -30.76
N ARG A 443 -5.55 -17.05 -31.45
CA ARG A 443 -4.82 -18.33 -31.36
C ARG A 443 -3.35 -18.16 -31.76
N GLN A 444 -3.07 -17.53 -32.89
CA GLN A 444 -1.70 -17.33 -33.38
C GLN A 444 -0.84 -16.56 -32.36
N ARG A 445 -1.42 -15.55 -31.70
CA ARG A 445 -0.72 -14.76 -30.67
C ARG A 445 -0.47 -15.55 -29.39
N LEU A 446 -1.44 -16.34 -28.92
CA LEU A 446 -1.26 -17.21 -27.76
C LEU A 446 -0.24 -18.31 -28.02
N GLU A 447 -0.24 -18.91 -29.21
CA GLU A 447 0.79 -19.89 -29.61
C GLU A 447 2.19 -19.26 -29.64
N ALA A 448 2.31 -18.01 -30.13
CA ALA A 448 3.57 -17.27 -30.07
C ALA A 448 4.03 -16.99 -28.64
N GLN A 449 3.12 -16.65 -27.71
CA GLN A 449 3.44 -16.52 -26.28
C GLN A 449 3.86 -17.85 -25.67
N ALA A 450 3.16 -18.94 -25.97
CA ALA A 450 3.50 -20.28 -25.47
C ALA A 450 4.89 -20.72 -25.94
N LEU A 451 5.30 -20.35 -27.17
CA LEU A 451 6.66 -20.58 -27.66
C LEU A 451 7.71 -19.76 -26.89
N LYS A 452 7.42 -18.50 -26.54
CA LYS A 452 8.31 -17.69 -25.67
C LYS A 452 8.44 -18.33 -24.28
N LYS A 453 7.32 -18.79 -23.70
CA LYS A 453 7.30 -19.51 -22.42
C LYS A 453 8.15 -20.77 -22.47
N ALA A 454 8.01 -21.57 -23.53
CA ALA A 454 8.84 -22.76 -23.75
C ALA A 454 10.33 -22.43 -23.94
N ALA A 455 10.65 -21.24 -24.45
CA ALA A 455 12.02 -20.72 -24.57
C ALA A 455 12.58 -20.14 -23.25
N GLY A 456 11.81 -20.15 -22.16
CA GLY A 456 12.25 -19.75 -20.83
C GLY A 456 11.78 -18.37 -20.36
N ASP A 457 10.90 -17.71 -21.11
CA ASP A 457 10.23 -16.48 -20.66
C ASP A 457 9.23 -16.83 -19.53
N LEU A 458 9.49 -16.30 -18.33
CA LEU A 458 8.68 -16.60 -17.13
C LEU A 458 7.39 -15.78 -17.04
N GLU A 459 7.26 -14.74 -17.85
CA GLU A 459 6.11 -13.83 -17.90
C GLU A 459 5.15 -14.16 -19.05
N ALA A 460 5.64 -14.90 -20.05
CA ALA A 460 4.83 -15.42 -21.14
C ALA A 460 3.82 -16.48 -20.68
N GLN A 461 2.63 -16.44 -21.27
CA GLN A 461 1.49 -17.28 -20.89
C GLN A 461 1.34 -18.53 -21.77
N GLY A 462 0.46 -19.45 -21.34
CA GLY A 462 0.08 -20.63 -22.14
C GLY A 462 -1.04 -20.32 -23.14
N VAL A 463 -1.56 -21.37 -23.77
CA VAL A 463 -2.75 -21.26 -24.66
C VAL A 463 -3.99 -21.66 -23.86
N ASP A 464 -4.84 -20.68 -23.55
CA ASP A 464 -6.14 -20.91 -22.91
C ASP A 464 -7.17 -21.35 -23.98
N GLU A 465 -7.32 -22.67 -24.14
CA GLU A 465 -8.23 -23.26 -25.14
C GLU A 465 -9.71 -22.97 -24.84
N ASP A 466 -10.08 -22.80 -23.57
CA ASP A 466 -11.45 -22.45 -23.19
C ASP A 466 -11.77 -20.99 -23.57
N PHE A 467 -10.81 -20.07 -23.40
CA PHE A 467 -10.97 -18.69 -23.85
C PHE A 467 -11.10 -18.59 -25.37
N LEU A 468 -10.27 -19.32 -26.13
CA LEU A 468 -10.39 -19.39 -27.59
C LEU A 468 -11.76 -19.92 -28.01
N THR A 469 -12.22 -20.99 -27.35
CA THR A 469 -13.55 -21.55 -27.58
C THR A 469 -14.65 -20.50 -27.32
N ALA A 470 -14.53 -19.69 -26.27
CA ALA A 470 -15.47 -18.61 -26.01
C ALA A 470 -15.50 -17.56 -27.13
N LEU A 471 -14.34 -17.17 -27.68
CA LEU A 471 -14.28 -16.26 -28.83
C LEU A 471 -14.93 -16.86 -30.09
N GLU A 472 -14.84 -18.17 -30.30
CA GLU A 472 -15.51 -18.88 -31.40
C GLU A 472 -17.04 -18.88 -31.30
N TYR A 473 -17.61 -18.76 -30.09
CA TYR A 473 -19.05 -18.50 -29.90
C TYR A 473 -19.45 -17.07 -30.28
N GLY A 474 -18.49 -16.16 -30.42
CA GLY A 474 -18.67 -14.79 -30.88
C GLY A 474 -18.64 -13.78 -29.73
N MET A 475 -17.58 -12.97 -29.70
CA MET A 475 -17.50 -11.79 -28.85
C MET A 475 -17.89 -10.54 -29.65
N PRO A 476 -18.83 -9.69 -29.19
CA PRO A 476 -19.10 -8.40 -29.83
C PRO A 476 -17.86 -7.49 -29.82
N PRO A 477 -17.75 -6.52 -30.73
CA PRO A 477 -16.74 -5.46 -30.63
C PRO A 477 -16.76 -4.88 -29.22
N THR A 478 -15.62 -4.74 -28.57
CA THR A 478 -15.56 -4.39 -27.13
C THR A 478 -14.35 -3.51 -26.88
N GLY A 479 -14.49 -2.55 -25.97
CA GLY A 479 -13.36 -1.83 -25.36
C GLY A 479 -13.08 -2.39 -23.98
N GLY A 480 -11.81 -2.63 -23.66
CA GLY A 480 -11.36 -3.04 -22.32
C GLY A 480 -10.44 -2.00 -21.70
N LEU A 481 -10.50 -1.85 -20.38
CA LEU A 481 -9.75 -0.86 -19.61
C LEU A 481 -9.32 -1.42 -18.25
N GLY A 482 -8.01 -1.41 -18.00
CA GLY A 482 -7.40 -1.69 -16.71
C GLY A 482 -6.86 -0.42 -16.07
N ILE A 483 -7.16 -0.18 -14.79
CA ILE A 483 -6.59 0.93 -14.00
C ILE A 483 -5.96 0.38 -12.72
N GLY A 484 -4.70 0.74 -12.47
CA GLY A 484 -4.02 0.45 -11.21
C GLY A 484 -4.57 1.30 -10.06
N ILE A 485 -5.53 0.79 -9.29
CA ILE A 485 -6.18 1.53 -8.19
C ILE A 485 -5.16 2.03 -7.18
N ASP A 486 -4.17 1.21 -6.79
CA ASP A 486 -3.13 1.62 -5.86
C ASP A 486 -2.32 2.83 -6.38
N ARG A 487 -1.98 2.85 -7.68
CA ARG A 487 -1.29 3.99 -8.32
C ARG A 487 -2.20 5.23 -8.39
N LEU A 488 -3.49 5.05 -8.65
CA LEU A 488 -4.47 6.15 -8.62
C LEU A 488 -4.58 6.77 -7.22
N ILE A 489 -4.64 5.94 -6.18
CA ILE A 489 -4.63 6.46 -4.80
C ILE A 489 -3.33 7.22 -4.54
N MET A 490 -2.17 6.69 -4.94
CA MET A 490 -0.89 7.39 -4.77
C MET A 490 -0.92 8.80 -5.35
N LEU A 491 -1.42 8.94 -6.58
CA LEU A 491 -1.58 10.22 -7.26
C LEU A 491 -2.50 11.16 -6.48
N LEU A 492 -3.72 10.71 -6.15
CA LEU A 492 -4.75 11.54 -5.51
C LEU A 492 -4.49 11.82 -4.01
N THR A 493 -3.53 11.14 -3.39
CA THR A 493 -3.17 11.35 -1.99
C THR A 493 -1.72 11.81 -1.78
N ASP A 494 -1.04 12.25 -2.83
CA ASP A 494 0.36 12.68 -2.78
C ASP A 494 1.27 11.69 -2.04
N SER A 495 1.15 10.42 -2.39
CA SER A 495 1.88 9.33 -1.72
C SER A 495 2.98 8.81 -2.62
N ALA A 496 4.23 9.01 -2.21
CA ALA A 496 5.42 8.70 -3.00
C ALA A 496 5.61 7.19 -3.26
N SER A 497 5.13 6.35 -2.34
CA SER A 497 5.31 4.90 -2.37
C SER A 497 3.96 4.18 -2.30
N ILE A 498 3.82 3.09 -3.06
CA ILE A 498 2.66 2.19 -3.02
C ILE A 498 2.43 1.64 -1.61
N ARG A 499 3.48 1.51 -0.81
CA ARG A 499 3.41 1.05 0.57
C ARG A 499 2.75 2.06 1.50
N ASP A 500 2.61 3.33 1.11
CA ASP A 500 1.90 4.34 1.90
C ASP A 500 0.38 4.22 1.73
N VAL A 501 -0.08 3.63 0.62
CA VAL A 501 -1.50 3.48 0.27
C VAL A 501 -2.03 2.05 0.48
N ILE A 502 -1.16 1.12 0.88
CA ILE A 502 -1.49 -0.23 1.34
C ILE A 502 -1.35 -0.28 2.86
N ALA A 503 -2.42 -0.72 3.55
CA ALA A 503 -2.44 -0.76 5.01
C ALA A 503 -1.32 -1.65 5.57
N PHE A 504 -1.21 -2.86 5.04
CA PHE A 504 -0.25 -3.86 5.49
C PHE A 504 0.54 -4.40 4.29
N PRO A 505 1.54 -3.66 3.78
CA PRO A 505 2.30 -4.09 2.62
C PRO A 505 3.19 -5.29 2.98
N LEU A 506 3.43 -6.17 2.01
CA LEU A 506 4.37 -7.28 2.20
C LEU A 506 5.80 -6.71 2.28
N LEU A 507 6.51 -7.08 3.34
CA LEU A 507 7.88 -6.66 3.55
C LEU A 507 8.77 -7.90 3.58
N LYS A 508 9.96 -7.79 3.01
CA LYS A 508 10.98 -8.83 3.11
C LYS A 508 11.14 -9.20 4.59
N SER A 509 11.14 -10.50 4.91
CA SER A 509 11.40 -10.93 6.27
C SER A 509 12.76 -10.38 6.69
N GLN A 510 12.82 -9.62 7.78
CA GLN A 510 14.09 -9.46 8.48
C GLN A 510 14.54 -10.88 8.85
N SER A 511 15.79 -11.24 8.62
CA SER A 511 16.33 -12.51 9.13
C SER A 511 16.04 -12.55 10.63
N THR A 512 15.02 -13.32 11.02
CA THR A 512 14.43 -13.23 12.36
C THR A 512 15.34 -13.84 13.42
N ALA A 513 16.30 -14.66 13.01
CA ALA A 513 17.15 -15.40 13.92
C ALA A 513 18.55 -14.77 14.04
N ILE A 514 19.25 -14.56 12.93
CA ILE A 514 20.69 -14.29 12.91
C ILE A 514 20.97 -12.79 12.73
N LYS A 515 21.61 -12.20 13.73
CA LYS A 515 22.05 -10.80 13.82
C LYS A 515 23.36 -10.59 13.06
N SER A 516 24.33 -11.47 13.25
CA SER A 516 25.64 -11.44 12.58
C SER A 516 26.22 -12.86 12.51
N PHE A 517 27.19 -13.08 11.64
CA PHE A 517 27.95 -14.33 11.60
C PHE A 517 29.38 -14.07 11.11
N ASP A 518 30.31 -14.90 11.56
CA ASP A 518 31.73 -14.85 11.19
C ASP A 518 32.29 -16.28 11.10
N TYR A 519 33.34 -16.50 10.32
CA TYR A 519 33.86 -17.84 10.07
C TYR A 519 35.39 -17.90 10.15
N ASP A 520 35.90 -18.72 11.07
CA ASP A 520 37.31 -19.03 11.22
C ASP A 520 37.68 -20.20 10.29
N GLN A 521 38.37 -19.91 9.19
CA GLN A 521 38.72 -20.91 8.18
C GLN A 521 39.76 -21.92 8.67
N GLU A 522 40.68 -21.53 9.55
CA GLU A 522 41.71 -22.43 10.09
C GLU A 522 41.09 -23.46 11.03
N LYS A 523 40.14 -23.02 11.86
CA LYS A 523 39.46 -23.86 12.85
C LYS A 523 38.18 -24.51 12.34
N LYS A 524 37.66 -24.08 11.18
CA LYS A 524 36.36 -24.49 10.62
C LYS A 524 35.19 -24.23 11.57
N ILE A 525 35.20 -23.05 12.19
CA ILE A 525 34.19 -22.63 13.17
C ILE A 525 33.35 -21.51 12.58
N LEU A 526 32.03 -21.70 12.52
CA LEU A 526 31.07 -20.66 12.21
C LEU A 526 30.51 -20.06 13.52
N LYS A 527 30.82 -18.80 13.77
CA LYS A 527 30.21 -17.99 14.83
C LYS A 527 28.90 -17.40 14.33
N VAL A 528 27.80 -17.64 15.05
CA VAL A 528 26.47 -17.11 14.74
C VAL A 528 25.93 -16.35 15.95
N GLU A 529 25.70 -15.06 15.79
CA GLU A 529 25.03 -14.21 16.78
C GLU A 529 23.54 -14.10 16.42
N PHE A 530 22.67 -14.36 17.39
CA PHE A 530 21.22 -14.24 17.21
C PHE A 530 20.69 -12.91 17.74
N ASN A 531 19.56 -12.45 17.20
CA ASN A 531 18.94 -11.18 17.60
C ASN A 531 18.54 -11.14 19.10
N HIS A 532 18.30 -12.30 19.72
CA HIS A 532 18.04 -12.42 21.16
C HIS A 532 19.33 -12.47 22.02
N GLY A 533 20.49 -12.14 21.43
CA GLY A 533 21.79 -12.06 22.10
C GLY A 533 22.53 -13.38 22.29
N GLY A 534 21.97 -14.52 21.88
CA GLY A 534 22.67 -15.80 21.96
C GLY A 534 23.78 -15.89 20.92
N ILE A 535 24.97 -16.33 21.32
CA ILE A 535 26.10 -16.55 20.41
C ILE A 535 26.45 -18.04 20.41
N TYR A 536 26.55 -18.62 19.23
CA TYR A 536 26.82 -20.05 19.05
C TYR A 536 28.00 -20.25 18.11
N LEU A 537 28.86 -21.20 18.46
CA LEU A 537 30.03 -21.59 17.68
C LEU A 537 29.77 -22.99 17.11
N TYR A 538 29.55 -23.09 15.81
CA TYR A 538 29.33 -24.35 15.10
C TYR A 538 30.65 -24.89 14.59
N HIS A 539 31.00 -26.10 15.01
CA HIS A 539 32.30 -26.74 14.75
C HIS A 539 32.28 -27.62 13.52
N ASP A 540 33.47 -27.89 12.98
CA ASP A 540 33.71 -28.77 11.83
C ASP A 540 32.91 -28.38 10.56
N LEU A 541 32.49 -27.12 10.44
CA LEU A 541 31.69 -26.64 9.31
C LEU A 541 32.58 -26.42 8.07
N PRO A 542 32.36 -27.11 6.93
CA PRO A 542 33.21 -26.97 5.75
C PRO A 542 33.09 -25.58 5.11
N LEU A 543 34.20 -25.07 4.56
CA LEU A 543 34.24 -23.78 3.87
C LEU A 543 33.21 -23.67 2.73
N ALA A 544 32.89 -24.77 2.04
CA ALA A 544 31.86 -24.79 0.99
C ALA A 544 30.47 -24.46 1.57
N VAL A 545 30.10 -25.07 2.69
CA VAL A 545 28.83 -24.82 3.40
C VAL A 545 28.78 -23.38 3.92
N TYR A 546 29.90 -22.83 4.38
CA TYR A 546 29.97 -21.41 4.75
C TYR A 546 29.75 -20.48 3.55
N LYS A 547 30.36 -20.77 2.39
CA LYS A 547 30.16 -19.97 1.16
C LYS A 547 28.70 -20.03 0.70
N ASP A 548 28.08 -21.20 0.76
CA ASP A 548 26.66 -21.39 0.44
C ASP A 548 25.77 -20.65 1.46
N PHE A 549 26.13 -20.70 2.74
CA PHE A 549 25.45 -19.93 3.78
C PHE A 549 25.57 -18.43 3.55
N GLN A 550 26.75 -17.93 3.13
CA GLN A 550 27.02 -16.53 2.84
C GLN A 550 26.28 -16.03 1.58
N SER A 551 26.06 -16.89 0.58
CA SER A 551 25.30 -16.57 -0.64
C SER A 551 23.80 -16.84 -0.51
N ALA A 552 23.36 -17.58 0.52
CA ALA A 552 21.97 -17.97 0.68
C ALA A 552 21.00 -16.77 0.76
N PRO A 553 19.85 -16.81 0.05
CA PRO A 553 18.86 -15.73 0.04
C PRO A 553 18.17 -15.54 1.40
N SER A 554 18.10 -16.59 2.22
CA SER A 554 17.61 -16.55 3.59
C SER A 554 18.58 -17.24 4.54
N LYS A 555 19.30 -16.45 5.35
CA LYS A 555 20.25 -16.99 6.34
C LYS A 555 19.55 -17.89 7.35
N GLY A 556 18.41 -17.46 7.89
CA GLY A 556 17.66 -18.26 8.86
C GLY A 556 17.22 -19.62 8.32
N GLN A 557 16.68 -19.69 7.10
CA GLN A 557 16.24 -20.96 6.51
C GLN A 557 17.43 -21.86 6.17
N PHE A 558 18.49 -21.32 5.56
CA PHE A 558 19.69 -22.10 5.26
C PHE A 558 20.31 -22.65 6.54
N PHE A 559 20.43 -21.80 7.57
CA PHE A 559 20.95 -22.20 8.86
C PHE A 559 20.12 -23.33 9.49
N VAL A 560 18.79 -23.23 9.52
CA VAL A 560 17.93 -24.30 10.06
C VAL A 560 18.04 -25.58 9.25
N GLY A 561 18.04 -25.50 7.92
CA GLY A 561 18.02 -26.67 7.05
C GLY A 561 19.38 -27.38 6.88
N GLN A 562 20.48 -26.62 6.94
CA GLN A 562 21.81 -27.10 6.55
C GLN A 562 22.86 -27.01 7.66
N ILE A 563 22.60 -26.28 8.76
CA ILE A 563 23.63 -26.02 9.80
C ILE A 563 23.18 -26.48 11.19
N ARG A 564 22.04 -25.98 11.68
CA ARG A 564 21.61 -26.02 13.09
C ARG A 564 21.69 -27.41 13.73
N ASP A 565 21.20 -28.42 13.01
CA ASP A 565 21.08 -29.78 13.50
C ASP A 565 22.07 -30.74 12.81
N GLN A 566 22.95 -30.21 11.94
CA GLN A 566 23.92 -30.98 11.16
C GLN A 566 25.36 -30.88 11.73
N TYR A 567 25.64 -29.85 12.52
CA TYR A 567 26.95 -29.61 13.13
C TYR A 567 26.83 -29.47 14.64
N SER A 568 27.84 -29.95 15.36
CA SER A 568 27.97 -29.73 16.81
C SER A 568 28.23 -28.25 17.10
N PHE A 569 27.76 -27.77 18.24
CA PHE A 569 27.93 -26.37 18.61
C PHE A 569 28.14 -26.18 20.11
N ASP A 570 28.84 -25.10 20.45
CA ASP A 570 28.93 -24.55 21.79
C ASP A 570 28.19 -23.20 21.86
N LYS A 571 27.65 -22.87 23.04
CA LYS A 571 27.10 -21.55 23.31
C LYS A 571 28.14 -20.70 24.03
N GLU A 572 28.49 -19.54 23.47
CA GLU A 572 29.25 -18.51 24.21
C GLU A 572 28.32 -17.91 25.28
N LEU A 573 28.78 -17.93 26.53
CA LEU A 573 28.05 -17.38 27.70
C LEU A 573 28.13 -15.86 27.75
#